data_AF-D5U4T9-F1
#
_entry.id   AF-D5U4T9-F1
#
_cell.length_a   1.000
_cell.length_b   1.000
_cell.length_c   1.000
_cell.angle_alpha   90.00
_cell.angle_beta   90.00
_cell.angle_gamma   90.00
#
_symmetry.space_group_name_H-M   'P 1'
#
loop_
_entity.id
_entity.type
_entity.pdbx_description
1 polymer ?
#
loop_
_entity_poly.entity_id
_entity_poly.type
_entity_poly.pdbx_seq_one_letter_code
_entity_poly.pdbx_strand_id
1 'polypeptide(L)'
;MSSDTEDINSIDIDVRKVVEEGDDDEEKQAESPPSDTNHSGLSGLVASEDNKVVTLSEFKKFLNLEGIDYDDDILHLTLDSAIGYCNKANEIEYKRADCPPEVRYAILGLAAHYFESKTGEASQSEEVALKGVHRLLAIAREKFTL
;
A
#
# COMPACT_ATOMS: atom_id res chain seq x y z
N MET A 1 5.84 -42.07 20.83
CA MET A 1 6.85 -41.05 20.48
C MET A 1 6.41 -39.79 21.21
N SER A 2 7.23 -39.34 22.17
CA SER A 2 6.97 -38.17 23.01
C SER A 2 6.89 -36.91 22.16
N SER A 3 5.94 -36.03 22.46
CA SER A 3 5.90 -34.67 21.92
C SER A 3 6.73 -33.77 22.84
N ASP A 4 7.93 -33.41 22.39
CA ASP A 4 8.68 -32.32 23.01
C ASP A 4 8.12 -31.01 22.43
N THR A 5 7.29 -30.34 23.22
CA THR A 5 6.88 -28.95 22.95
C THR A 5 7.96 -28.05 23.53
N GLU A 6 8.78 -27.44 22.67
CA GLU A 6 9.79 -26.47 23.10
C GLU A 6 9.12 -25.22 23.69
N ASP A 7 9.53 -24.90 24.92
CA ASP A 7 9.08 -23.76 25.69
C ASP A 7 9.48 -22.43 25.03
N ILE A 8 8.51 -21.55 24.79
CA ILE A 8 8.72 -20.20 24.30
C ILE A 8 9.24 -19.35 25.47
N ASN A 9 10.51 -18.95 25.41
CA ASN A 9 11.12 -18.05 26.39
C ASN A 9 10.34 -16.72 26.46
N SER A 10 9.77 -16.43 27.62
CA SER A 10 9.16 -15.15 27.98
C SER A 10 10.23 -14.04 27.92
N ILE A 11 10.10 -13.10 26.99
CA ILE A 11 10.94 -11.89 26.94
C ILE A 11 10.36 -10.88 27.92
N ASP A 12 11.14 -10.54 28.95
CA ASP A 12 10.82 -9.55 29.98
C ASP A 12 11.27 -8.17 29.49
N ILE A 13 10.34 -7.31 29.06
CA ILE A 13 10.64 -5.93 28.63
C ILE A 13 10.38 -5.00 29.81
N ASP A 14 11.46 -4.53 30.44
CA ASP A 14 11.42 -3.60 31.56
C ASP A 14 11.20 -2.15 31.06
N VAL A 15 9.93 -1.70 31.02
CA VAL A 15 9.55 -0.34 30.58
C VAL A 15 9.57 0.63 31.76
N ARG A 16 10.75 0.85 32.35
CA ARG A 16 10.95 1.87 33.39
C ARG A 16 12.29 2.57 33.29
N LYS A 17 12.37 3.57 32.41
CA LYS A 17 13.35 4.70 32.39
C LYS A 17 13.17 5.41 31.03
N VAL A 18 13.05 6.72 30.87
CA VAL A 18 13.33 7.90 31.70
C VAL A 18 12.41 9.02 31.18
N VAL A 19 11.79 9.78 32.08
CA VAL A 19 11.19 11.09 31.78
C VAL A 19 12.09 12.15 32.44
N GLU A 20 12.13 13.32 31.80
CA GLU A 20 12.72 14.61 32.19
C GLU A 20 14.22 14.81 31.94
N GLU A 21 14.54 15.78 31.09
CA GLU A 21 15.01 17.09 31.55
C GLU A 21 14.61 18.15 30.50
N GLY A 22 13.94 19.21 30.97
CA GLY A 22 13.72 20.44 30.22
C GLY A 22 14.87 21.40 30.45
N ASP A 23 15.10 22.28 29.48
CA ASP A 23 15.75 23.57 29.72
C ASP A 23 15.04 24.63 28.89
N ASP A 24 14.56 25.64 29.62
CA ASP A 24 13.99 26.89 29.13
C ASP A 24 15.09 27.75 28.50
N ASP A 25 14.80 28.38 27.36
CA ASP A 25 15.42 29.66 27.01
C ASP A 25 14.36 30.57 26.38
N GLU A 26 14.06 31.62 27.14
CA GLU A 26 13.11 32.70 26.85
C GLU A 26 13.65 33.74 25.85
N GLU A 27 12.69 34.48 25.28
CA GLU A 27 12.79 35.75 24.56
C GLU A 27 13.29 35.69 23.08
N LYS A 28 12.58 36.18 22.05
CA LYS A 28 11.92 37.50 21.93
C LYS A 28 10.73 37.51 20.94
N GLN A 29 9.77 38.37 21.27
CA GLN A 29 8.57 38.75 20.53
C GLN A 29 8.82 39.30 19.11
N ALA A 30 7.90 38.98 18.19
CA ALA A 30 7.34 39.93 17.24
C ALA A 30 5.90 39.50 16.89
N GLU A 31 4.92 40.30 17.28
CA GLU A 31 3.49 40.10 17.01
C GLU A 31 3.10 40.43 15.57
N SER A 32 2.21 39.62 14.98
CA SER A 32 0.95 39.98 14.26
C SER A 32 0.64 39.00 13.10
N PRO A 33 -0.63 38.81 12.67
CA PRO A 33 -1.91 38.61 13.38
C PRO A 33 -2.51 37.21 13.05
N PRO A 34 -3.66 36.77 13.62
CA PRO A 34 -4.20 35.45 13.33
C PRO A 34 -5.03 35.48 12.04
N SER A 35 -4.76 34.52 11.14
CA SER A 35 -5.62 34.24 9.99
C SER A 35 -6.24 32.86 10.16
N ASP A 36 -7.56 32.88 10.15
CA ASP A 36 -8.46 31.76 10.34
C ASP A 36 -8.18 30.53 9.45
N THR A 37 -8.36 29.37 10.07
CA THR A 37 -9.07 28.19 9.54
C THR A 37 -8.96 27.96 8.03
N ASN A 38 -8.18 26.94 7.63
CA ASN A 38 -8.67 25.95 6.67
C ASN A 38 -7.87 24.65 6.62
N HIS A 39 -8.65 23.60 6.43
CA HIS A 39 -8.38 22.18 6.25
C HIS A 39 -7.15 21.78 5.41
N SER A 40 -6.66 20.58 5.76
CA SER A 40 -6.11 19.57 4.86
C SER A 40 -4.79 19.91 4.16
N GLY A 41 -3.70 19.82 4.92
CA GLY A 41 -2.35 19.66 4.40
C GLY A 41 -2.04 18.21 4.01
N LEU A 42 -2.78 17.64 3.07
CA LEU A 42 -2.35 16.44 2.33
C LEU A 42 -2.51 16.63 0.82
N SER A 43 -2.39 17.86 0.33
CA SER A 43 -2.23 18.14 -1.11
C SER A 43 -0.75 18.07 -1.46
N GLY A 44 -0.24 16.87 -1.72
CA GLY A 44 1.19 16.72 -1.95
C GLY A 44 1.62 15.45 -2.66
N LEU A 45 0.78 14.83 -3.50
CA LEU A 45 1.18 13.79 -4.46
C LEU A 45 0.01 13.41 -5.39
N VAL A 46 -0.62 14.38 -6.08
CA VAL A 46 -1.35 14.03 -7.31
C VAL A 46 -0.33 13.79 -8.42
N ALA A 47 0.32 12.63 -8.36
CA ALA A 47 0.83 12.02 -9.57
C ALA A 47 -0.37 11.92 -10.51
N SER A 48 -0.33 12.65 -11.63
CA SER A 48 -1.37 12.61 -12.66
C SER A 48 -1.75 11.14 -12.89
N GLU A 49 -2.99 10.77 -12.54
CA GLU A 49 -3.46 9.38 -12.56
C GLU A 49 -3.19 8.70 -13.90
N ASP A 50 -3.15 9.50 -14.97
CA ASP A 50 -2.86 9.10 -16.35
C ASP A 50 -1.51 8.42 -16.53
N ASN A 51 -0.54 8.64 -15.62
CA ASN A 51 0.78 8.03 -15.69
C ASN A 51 0.86 6.69 -14.93
N LYS A 52 -0.12 6.34 -14.11
CA LYS A 52 -0.12 5.08 -13.37
C LYS A 52 -0.31 3.90 -14.34
N VAL A 53 0.41 2.82 -14.09
CA VAL A 53 0.31 1.55 -14.85
C VAL A 53 -1.10 0.97 -14.85
N VAL A 54 -1.85 1.24 -13.79
CA VAL A 54 -3.27 0.95 -13.63
C VAL A 54 -3.90 2.18 -12.96
N THR A 55 -4.95 2.72 -13.55
CA THR A 55 -5.72 3.87 -13.01
C THR A 55 -6.79 3.40 -12.04
N LEU A 56 -7.31 4.32 -11.22
CA LEU A 56 -8.45 4.03 -10.36
C LEU A 56 -9.68 3.59 -11.18
N SER A 57 -9.94 4.21 -12.35
CA SER A 57 -11.06 3.83 -13.22
C SER A 57 -10.95 2.38 -13.71
N GLU A 58 -9.76 1.94 -14.12
CA GLU A 58 -9.52 0.54 -14.50
C GLU A 58 -9.73 -0.41 -13.33
N PHE A 59 -9.34 -0.01 -12.12
CA PHE A 59 -9.52 -0.81 -10.93
C PHE A 59 -11.00 -0.91 -10.49
N LYS A 60 -11.75 0.19 -10.51
CA LYS A 60 -13.20 0.20 -10.29
C LYS A 60 -13.92 -0.72 -11.29
N LYS A 61 -13.53 -0.66 -12.56
CA LYS A 61 -14.04 -1.58 -13.59
C LYS A 61 -13.72 -3.04 -13.27
N PHE A 62 -12.50 -3.34 -12.82
CA PHE A 62 -12.10 -4.69 -12.44
C PHE A 62 -12.94 -5.25 -11.27
N LEU A 63 -13.29 -4.40 -10.30
CA LEU A 63 -14.14 -4.76 -9.17
C LEU A 63 -15.66 -4.72 -9.48
N ASN A 64 -16.06 -4.35 -10.70
CA ASN A 64 -17.46 -4.06 -11.06
C ASN A 64 -18.12 -2.96 -10.21
N LEU A 65 -17.35 -1.94 -9.85
CA LEU A 65 -17.80 -0.76 -9.08
C LEU A 65 -18.06 0.48 -9.96
N GLU A 66 -18.13 0.35 -11.28
CA GLU A 66 -18.41 1.48 -12.18
C GLU A 66 -19.79 2.11 -11.87
N GLY A 67 -19.79 3.41 -11.59
CA GLY A 67 -21.02 4.16 -11.24
C GLY A 67 -21.50 3.94 -9.80
N ILE A 68 -20.76 3.18 -8.99
CA ILE A 68 -21.02 3.02 -7.55
C ILE A 68 -20.22 4.08 -6.81
N ASP A 69 -20.90 4.84 -5.95
CA ASP A 69 -20.26 5.76 -5.02
C ASP A 69 -19.63 4.94 -3.89
N TYR A 70 -18.30 4.83 -3.92
CA TYR A 70 -17.51 4.07 -2.95
C TYR A 70 -16.38 4.97 -2.42
N ASP A 71 -15.83 4.60 -1.27
CA ASP A 71 -14.67 5.28 -0.69
C ASP A 71 -13.43 5.11 -1.59
N ASP A 72 -13.16 6.13 -2.40
CA ASP A 72 -12.04 6.18 -3.32
C ASP A 72 -10.68 6.17 -2.61
N ASP A 73 -10.60 6.64 -1.36
CA ASP A 73 -9.35 6.65 -0.60
C ASP A 73 -8.90 5.22 -0.29
N ILE A 74 -9.85 4.33 0.04
CA ILE A 74 -9.56 2.91 0.25
C ILE A 74 -9.11 2.26 -1.06
N LEU A 75 -9.77 2.55 -2.18
CA LEU A 75 -9.41 2.00 -3.49
C LEU A 75 -8.04 2.50 -3.96
N HIS A 76 -7.72 3.77 -3.72
CA HIS A 76 -6.41 4.32 -3.98
C HIS A 76 -5.33 3.66 -3.14
N LEU A 77 -5.57 3.50 -1.84
CA LEU A 77 -4.62 2.88 -0.92
C LEU A 77 -4.28 1.45 -1.33
N THR A 78 -5.27 0.64 -1.68
CA THR A 78 -5.06 -0.76 -2.09
C THR A 78 -4.37 -0.85 -3.45
N LEU A 79 -4.73 0.02 -4.40
CA LEU A 79 -4.10 0.09 -5.71
C LEU A 79 -2.64 0.53 -5.62
N ASP A 80 -2.34 1.60 -4.88
CA ASP A 80 -0.97 2.11 -4.74
C ASP A 80 -0.08 1.12 -3.98
N SER A 81 -0.63 0.42 -2.98
CA SER A 81 0.06 -0.66 -2.28
C SER A 81 0.40 -1.82 -3.22
N ALA A 82 -0.53 -2.22 -4.08
CA ALA A 82 -0.33 -3.31 -5.04
C ALA A 82 0.68 -2.93 -6.14
N ILE A 83 0.65 -1.69 -6.64
CA ILE A 83 1.66 -1.15 -7.57
C ILE A 83 3.04 -1.19 -6.92
N GLY A 84 3.17 -0.65 -5.70
CA GLY A 84 4.42 -0.64 -4.96
C GLY A 84 4.97 -2.05 -4.71
N TYR A 85 4.10 -2.99 -4.34
CA TYR A 85 4.48 -4.39 -4.16
C TYR A 85 5.00 -5.00 -5.47
N CYS A 86 4.24 -4.88 -6.57
CA CYS A 86 4.61 -5.48 -7.84
C CYS A 86 5.90 -4.87 -8.40
N ASN A 87 6.10 -3.56 -8.29
CA ASN A 87 7.34 -2.90 -8.70
C ASN A 87 8.53 -3.42 -7.90
N LYS A 88 8.39 -3.55 -6.57
CA LYS A 88 9.44 -4.07 -5.69
C LYS A 88 9.75 -5.54 -5.98
N ALA A 89 8.72 -6.40 -6.08
CA ALA A 89 8.89 -7.82 -6.36
C ALA A 89 9.48 -8.05 -7.76
N ASN A 90 9.14 -7.17 -8.70
CA ASN A 90 9.61 -7.28 -10.07
C ASN A 90 10.98 -6.61 -10.30
N GLU A 91 11.49 -5.81 -9.37
CA GLU A 91 12.72 -5.01 -9.49
C GLU A 91 12.73 -4.06 -10.70
N ILE A 92 11.53 -3.70 -11.20
CA ILE A 92 11.32 -2.87 -12.37
C ILE A 92 10.12 -1.97 -12.10
N GLU A 93 10.27 -0.68 -12.35
CA GLU A 93 9.16 0.28 -12.35
C GLU A 93 8.66 0.48 -13.78
N TYR A 94 7.48 -0.08 -14.08
CA TYR A 94 6.90 0.03 -15.41
C TYR A 94 6.24 1.40 -15.62
N LYS A 95 6.39 1.92 -16.84
CA LYS A 95 5.52 2.98 -17.35
C LYS A 95 4.26 2.37 -17.94
N ARG A 96 3.16 3.11 -17.94
CA ARG A 96 1.88 2.66 -18.52
C ARG A 96 2.01 2.13 -19.96
N ALA A 97 2.82 2.78 -20.79
CA ALA A 97 3.03 2.39 -22.20
C ALA A 97 3.79 1.06 -22.37
N ASP A 98 4.66 0.72 -21.43
CA ASP A 98 5.60 -0.40 -21.54
C ASP A 98 5.30 -1.52 -20.53
N CYS A 99 4.16 -1.44 -19.83
CA CYS A 99 3.77 -2.38 -18.79
C CYS A 99 3.14 -3.65 -19.41
N PRO A 100 3.73 -4.85 -19.19
CA PRO A 100 3.15 -6.09 -19.68
C PRO A 100 1.74 -6.33 -19.13
N PRO A 101 0.84 -6.94 -19.93
CA PRO A 101 -0.49 -7.30 -19.46
C PRO A 101 -0.46 -8.13 -18.17
N GLU A 102 0.49 -9.06 -18.04
CA GLU A 102 0.66 -9.92 -16.86
C GLU A 102 0.91 -9.10 -15.59
N VAL A 103 1.72 -8.05 -15.69
CA VAL A 103 2.00 -7.15 -14.55
C VAL A 103 0.77 -6.34 -14.20
N ARG A 104 0.02 -5.85 -15.19
CA ARG A 104 -1.26 -5.15 -14.95
C ARG A 104 -2.27 -6.06 -14.25
N TYR A 105 -2.37 -7.33 -14.65
CA TYR A 105 -3.24 -8.30 -13.98
C TYR A 105 -2.74 -8.66 -12.57
N ALA A 106 -1.44 -8.75 -12.36
CA ALA A 106 -0.86 -8.97 -11.04
C ALA A 106 -1.22 -7.83 -10.08
N ILE A 107 -1.11 -6.58 -10.54
CA ILE A 107 -1.50 -5.39 -9.78
C ILE A 107 -3.00 -5.40 -9.47
N LEU A 108 -3.86 -5.59 -10.48
CA LEU A 108 -5.31 -5.60 -10.29
C LEU A 108 -5.76 -6.71 -9.33
N GLY A 109 -5.23 -7.92 -9.48
CA GLY A 109 -5.54 -9.05 -8.61
C GLY A 109 -5.08 -8.83 -7.17
N LEU A 110 -3.88 -8.27 -6.97
CA LEU A 110 -3.38 -7.96 -5.64
C LEU A 110 -4.15 -6.80 -4.98
N ALA A 111 -4.44 -5.74 -5.73
CA ALA A 111 -5.25 -4.62 -5.24
C ALA A 111 -6.64 -5.09 -4.82
N ALA A 112 -7.28 -5.95 -5.62
CA ALA A 112 -8.56 -6.56 -5.28
C ALA A 112 -8.46 -7.41 -4.01
N HIS A 113 -7.41 -8.23 -3.88
CA HIS A 113 -7.21 -9.02 -2.67
C HIS A 113 -7.01 -8.14 -1.41
N TYR A 114 -6.25 -7.04 -1.51
CA TYR A 114 -6.10 -6.09 -0.42
C TYR A 114 -7.42 -5.40 -0.07
N PHE A 115 -8.20 -5.03 -1.08
CA PHE A 115 -9.54 -4.48 -0.91
C PHE A 115 -10.45 -5.46 -0.18
N GLU A 116 -10.59 -6.67 -0.69
CA GLU A 116 -11.41 -7.73 -0.08
C GLU A 116 -10.95 -8.07 1.34
N SER A 117 -9.64 -8.02 1.62
CA SER A 117 -9.11 -8.26 2.96
C SER A 117 -9.49 -7.14 3.93
N LYS A 118 -9.55 -5.89 3.46
CA LYS A 118 -9.99 -4.75 4.27
C LYS A 118 -11.51 -4.76 4.51
N THR A 119 -12.29 -5.28 3.56
CA THR A 119 -13.76 -5.43 3.71
C THR A 119 -14.19 -6.71 4.43
N GLY A 120 -13.26 -7.66 4.62
CA GLY A 120 -13.56 -8.95 5.26
C GLY A 120 -14.18 -9.98 4.30
N GLU A 121 -14.06 -9.75 2.99
CA GLU A 121 -14.65 -10.56 1.91
C GLU A 121 -13.60 -11.38 1.14
N ALA A 122 -12.34 -11.38 1.58
CA ALA A 122 -11.25 -12.09 0.89
C ALA A 122 -11.54 -13.58 0.74
N SER A 123 -11.63 -14.02 -0.51
CA SER A 123 -11.93 -15.42 -0.86
C SER A 123 -10.73 -16.36 -0.70
N GLN A 124 -9.52 -15.81 -0.62
CA GLN A 124 -8.26 -16.55 -0.52
C GLN A 124 -7.37 -15.93 0.55
N SER A 125 -6.41 -16.70 1.06
CA SER A 125 -5.37 -16.16 1.95
C SER A 125 -4.36 -15.33 1.17
N GLU A 126 -3.68 -14.41 1.86
CA GLU A 126 -2.62 -13.58 1.29
C GLU A 126 -1.51 -14.43 0.65
N GLU A 127 -1.12 -15.53 1.27
CA GLU A 127 -0.12 -16.44 0.72
C GLU A 127 -0.50 -16.98 -0.68
N VAL A 128 -1.78 -17.35 -0.86
CA VAL A 128 -2.27 -17.88 -2.14
C VAL A 128 -2.34 -16.77 -3.19
N ALA A 129 -2.84 -15.59 -2.82
CA ALA A 129 -2.88 -14.44 -3.70
C ALA A 129 -1.47 -14.06 -4.20
N LEU A 130 -0.49 -13.99 -3.28
CA LEU A 130 0.90 -13.66 -3.60
C LEU A 130 1.57 -14.70 -4.50
N LYS A 131 1.26 -16.00 -4.34
CA LYS A 131 1.74 -17.04 -5.28
C LYS A 131 1.25 -16.80 -6.70
N GLY A 132 -0.01 -16.41 -6.88
CA GLY A 132 -0.58 -16.06 -8.17
C GLY A 132 0.09 -14.83 -8.79
N VAL A 133 0.27 -13.78 -7.98
CA VAL A 133 0.98 -12.54 -8.36
C VAL A 133 2.40 -12.85 -8.83
N HIS A 134 3.19 -13.57 -8.03
CA HIS A 134 4.56 -13.94 -8.40
C HIS A 134 4.63 -14.77 -9.68
N ARG A 135 3.64 -15.64 -9.92
CA ARG A 135 3.59 -16.41 -11.18
C ARG A 135 3.38 -15.50 -12.39
N LEU A 136 2.49 -14.51 -12.30
CA LEU A 136 2.27 -13.53 -13.38
C LEU A 136 3.52 -12.69 -13.63
N LEU A 137 4.20 -12.23 -12.57
CA LEU A 137 5.46 -11.48 -12.71
C LEU A 137 6.57 -12.32 -13.36
N ALA A 138 6.68 -13.61 -13.01
CA ALA A 138 7.63 -14.52 -13.65
C ALA A 138 7.36 -14.66 -15.16
N ILE A 139 6.10 -14.85 -15.56
CA ILE A 139 5.72 -14.94 -16.99
C ILE A 139 6.06 -13.64 -17.73
N ALA A 140 5.82 -12.49 -17.12
CA ALA A 140 6.16 -11.20 -17.70
C ALA A 140 7.66 -11.10 -18.01
N ARG A 141 8.52 -11.56 -17.09
CA ARG A 141 9.98 -11.59 -17.26
C ARG A 141 10.41 -12.54 -18.37
N GLU A 142 9.84 -13.74 -18.41
CA GLU A 142 10.16 -14.75 -19.43
C GLU A 142 9.86 -14.25 -20.85
N LYS A 143 8.76 -13.51 -21.03
CA LYS A 143 8.38 -12.92 -22.33
C LYS A 143 9.33 -11.82 -22.82
N PHE A 144 10.03 -11.13 -21.92
CA PHE A 144 11.06 -10.16 -22.30
C PHE A 144 12.38 -10.81 -22.72
N THR A 145 12.60 -12.07 -22.36
CA THR A 145 13.85 -12.81 -22.62
C THR A 145 13.83 -13.67 -23.89
N LEU A 146 12.71 -13.70 -24.63
CA LEU A 146 12.52 -14.44 -25.88
C LEU A 146 12.58 -13.52 -27.10
#